data_AF-A0A3D3XKZ1-F1
#
_entry.id   AF-A0A3D3XKZ1-F1
#
_cell.length_a   1.000
_cell.length_b   1.000
_cell.length_c   1.000
_cell.angle_alpha   90.00
_cell.angle_beta   90.00
_cell.angle_gamma   90.00
#
_symmetry.space_group_name_H-M   'P 1'
#
loop_
_entity.id
_entity.type
_entity.pdbx_description
1 polymer ?
#
loop_
_entity_poly.entity_id
_entity_poly.type
_entity_poly.pdbx_seq_one_letter_code
_entity_poly.pdbx_strand_id
1 'polypeptide(L)'
;MNFFEQQDHAKRRTKILILLFAVSILLLIAGMYLSLAYLITLKMPEVGKEIPSMWNPQLLLWVILGNGLVIGFGSLSKIIELKDGGDRVAEMLGGRLIHAETEGPKERQLMNVVEEMAIASGVPMP
;
A
#
# COMPACT_ATOMS: atom_id res chain seq x y z
N MET A 1 22.39 16.72 11.11
CA MET A 1 21.46 15.91 10.30
C MET A 1 20.57 15.15 11.28
N ASN A 2 19.31 15.56 11.46
CA ASN A 2 18.44 15.00 12.49
C ASN A 2 17.68 13.77 11.98
N PHE A 3 18.32 12.60 12.05
CA PHE A 3 17.70 11.30 11.70
C PHE A 3 16.40 11.03 12.48
N PHE A 4 16.36 11.44 13.75
CA PHE A 4 15.18 11.33 14.61
C PHE A 4 13.99 12.16 14.12
N GLU A 5 14.22 13.40 13.64
CA GLU A 5 13.15 14.21 13.04
C GLU A 5 12.60 13.55 11.78
N GLN A 6 13.47 12.94 10.96
CA GLN A 6 13.02 12.22 9.76
C GLN A 6 12.18 10.99 10.09
N GLN A 7 12.47 10.26 11.17
CA GLN A 7 11.64 9.14 11.63
C GLN A 7 10.24 9.59 12.08
N ASP A 8 10.14 10.68 12.82
CA ASP A 8 8.85 11.20 13.27
C ASP A 8 8.02 11.76 12.11
N HIS A 9 8.68 12.41 11.14
CA HIS A 9 8.05 12.80 9.89
C HIS A 9 7.54 11.59 9.09
N ALA A 10 8.30 10.50 9.03
CA ALA A 10 7.87 9.27 8.36
C ALA A 10 6.62 8.68 9.02
N LYS A 11 6.59 8.55 10.36
CA LYS A 11 5.41 8.05 11.10
C LYS A 11 4.16 8.90 10.84
N ARG A 12 4.29 10.23 10.84
CA ARG A 12 3.16 11.13 10.56
C ARG A 12 2.67 10.99 9.12
N ARG A 13 3.57 10.88 8.15
CA ARG A 13 3.21 10.66 6.74
C ARG A 13 2.51 9.33 6.52
N THR A 14 2.96 8.26 7.17
CA THR A 14 2.29 6.95 7.11
C THR A 14 0.84 7.04 7.56
N LYS A 15 0.54 7.78 8.65
CA LYS A 15 -0.85 7.98 9.11
C LYS A 15 -1.70 8.69 8.05
N ILE A 16 -1.17 9.73 7.42
CA ILE A 16 -1.86 10.46 6.34
C ILE A 16 -2.10 9.53 5.15
N LEU A 17 -1.10 8.73 4.75
CA LEU A 17 -1.24 7.78 3.65
C LEU A 17 -2.31 6.72 3.92
N ILE A 18 -2.37 6.18 5.14
CA ILE A 18 -3.43 5.23 5.54
C ILE A 18 -4.81 5.89 5.45
N LEU A 19 -4.94 7.14 5.90
CA LEU A 19 -6.19 7.89 5.80
C LEU A 19 -6.59 8.14 4.34
N LEU A 20 -5.65 8.60 3.51
CA LEU A 20 -5.89 8.81 2.07
C LEU A 20 -6.26 7.51 1.36
N PHE A 21 -5.65 6.40 1.73
CA PHE A 21 -5.96 5.08 1.19
C PHE A 21 -7.39 4.65 1.56
N ALA A 22 -7.80 4.80 2.82
CA ALA A 22 -9.16 4.54 3.25
C ALA A 22 -10.18 5.42 2.53
N VAL A 23 -9.90 6.72 2.38
CA VAL A 23 -10.73 7.65 1.60
C VAL A 23 -10.84 7.20 0.14
N SER A 24 -9.74 6.74 -0.46
CA SER A 24 -9.71 6.25 -1.84
C SER A 24 -10.60 5.03 -2.02
N ILE A 25 -10.56 4.07 -1.07
CA ILE A 25 -11.45 2.89 -1.08
C ILE A 25 -12.93 3.32 -1.02
N LEU A 26 -13.27 4.26 -0.14
CA LEU A 26 -14.65 4.76 -0.01
C LEU A 26 -15.13 5.43 -1.29
N LEU A 27 -14.28 6.25 -1.92
CA LEU A 27 -14.60 6.90 -3.20
C LEU A 27 -14.78 5.88 -4.33
N LEU A 28 -13.96 4.83 -4.39
CA LEU A 28 -14.11 3.75 -5.36
C LEU A 28 -15.43 3.00 -5.17
N ILE A 29 -15.79 2.65 -3.93
CA ILE A 29 -17.07 1.99 -3.63
C ILE A 29 -18.24 2.90 -4.03
N ALA A 30 -18.21 4.18 -3.65
CA ALA A 30 -19.26 5.13 -3.98
C ALA A 30 -19.40 5.33 -5.50
N GLY A 31 -18.30 5.56 -6.21
CA GLY A 31 -18.30 5.76 -7.66
C GLY A 31 -18.76 4.51 -8.42
N MET A 32 -18.30 3.32 -8.01
CA MET A 32 -18.73 2.06 -8.61
C MET A 32 -20.22 1.79 -8.34
N TYR A 33 -20.69 2.03 -7.12
CA TYR A 33 -22.11 1.87 -6.78
C TYR A 33 -23.00 2.81 -7.58
N LEU A 34 -22.68 4.10 -7.60
CA LEU A 34 -23.45 5.11 -8.32
C LEU A 34 -23.48 4.84 -9.83
N SER A 35 -22.34 4.44 -10.41
CA SER A 35 -22.28 4.10 -11.84
C SER A 35 -23.12 2.87 -12.20
N LEU A 36 -23.08 1.81 -11.39
CA LEU A 36 -23.90 0.61 -11.62
C LEU A 36 -25.39 0.89 -11.40
N ALA A 37 -25.74 1.59 -10.31
CA ALA A 37 -27.12 1.97 -10.02
C ALA A 37 -27.72 2.82 -11.16
N TYR A 38 -26.95 3.79 -11.66
CA TYR A 38 -27.34 4.61 -12.81
C TYR A 38 -27.53 3.77 -14.08
N LEU A 39 -26.60 2.87 -14.40
CA LEU A 39 -26.70 1.99 -15.57
C LEU A 39 -27.92 1.06 -15.53
N ILE A 40 -28.22 0.49 -14.35
CA ILE A 40 -29.39 -0.38 -14.14
C ILE A 40 -30.68 0.43 -14.37
N THR A 41 -30.74 1.65 -13.81
CA THR A 41 -31.89 2.55 -13.96
C THR A 41 -32.14 2.94 -15.42
N LEU A 42 -31.09 3.16 -16.22
CA LEU A 42 -31.23 3.47 -17.66
C LEU A 42 -31.71 2.27 -18.50
N LYS A 43 -31.33 1.04 -18.12
CA LYS A 43 -31.62 -0.17 -18.91
C LYS A 43 -32.95 -0.84 -18.58
N MET A 44 -33.50 -0.58 -17.40
CA MET A 44 -34.82 -1.08 -16.97
C MET A 44 -35.81 0.09 -16.89
N PRO A 45 -36.52 0.44 -17.99
CA PRO A 45 -37.64 1.35 -17.88
C PRO A 45 -38.75 0.63 -17.11
N GLU A 46 -38.89 0.93 -15.82
CA GLU A 46 -40.05 0.57 -15.00
C GLU A 46 -41.28 1.20 -15.66
N VAL A 47 -42.03 0.41 -16.42
CA VAL A 47 -43.31 0.84 -16.99
C VAL A 47 -44.31 0.96 -15.84
N GLY A 48 -44.47 2.18 -15.33
CA GLY A 48 -45.65 2.58 -14.56
C GLY A 48 -45.53 2.66 -13.04
N LYS A 49 -44.34 2.72 -12.44
CA LYS A 49 -44.19 3.00 -11.00
C LYS A 49 -43.11 4.03 -10.69
N GLU A 50 -43.29 4.63 -9.51
CA GLU A 50 -42.54 5.70 -8.85
C GLU A 50 -41.03 5.69 -9.10
N ILE A 51 -40.41 6.88 -8.99
CA ILE A 51 -38.97 7.16 -9.17
C ILE A 51 -38.14 5.93 -8.76
N PRO A 52 -37.39 5.30 -9.70
CA PRO A 52 -36.64 4.10 -9.38
C PRO A 52 -35.67 4.38 -8.23
N SER A 53 -35.86 3.66 -7.13
CA SER A 53 -35.01 3.81 -5.94
C SER A 53 -33.58 3.42 -6.30
N MET A 54 -32.68 4.40 -6.32
CA MET A 54 -31.24 4.15 -6.49
C MET A 54 -30.63 3.43 -5.29
N TRP A 55 -31.39 3.23 -4.21
CA TRP A 55 -30.95 2.51 -3.03
C TRP A 55 -31.24 1.01 -3.18
N ASN A 56 -30.17 0.23 -3.35
CA ASN A 56 -30.20 -1.23 -3.41
C ASN A 56 -29.09 -1.79 -2.51
N PRO A 57 -29.41 -2.25 -1.29
CA PRO A 57 -28.42 -2.76 -0.33
C PRO A 57 -27.72 -4.04 -0.81
N GLN A 58 -28.36 -4.85 -1.65
CA GLN A 58 -27.74 -6.03 -2.22
C GLN A 58 -26.65 -5.67 -3.24
N LEU A 59 -26.92 -4.67 -4.08
CA LEU A 59 -25.92 -4.12 -5.01
C LEU A 59 -24.73 -3.53 -4.24
N LEU A 60 -25.00 -2.76 -3.19
CA LEU A 60 -23.96 -2.17 -2.34
C LEU A 60 -23.07 -3.26 -1.72
N LEU A 61 -23.66 -4.34 -1.21
CA LEU A 61 -22.92 -5.47 -0.65
C LEU A 61 -21.98 -6.11 -1.68
N TRP A 62 -22.46 -6.35 -2.91
CA TRP A 62 -21.63 -6.89 -3.98
C TRP A 62 -20.49 -5.96 -4.38
N VAL A 63 -20.72 -4.65 -4.45
CA VAL A 63 -19.67 -3.67 -4.75
C VAL A 63 -18.61 -3.65 -3.65
N ILE A 64 -19.02 -3.65 -2.37
CA ILE A 64 -18.10 -3.70 -1.24
C ILE A 64 -17.26 -4.99 -1.27
N LEU A 65 -17.90 -6.15 -1.45
CA LEU A 65 -17.22 -7.43 -1.49
C LEU A 65 -16.27 -7.54 -2.69
N GLY A 66 -16.72 -7.16 -3.88
CA GLY A 66 -15.91 -7.21 -5.10
C GLY A 66 -14.69 -6.30 -4.99
N ASN A 67 -14.89 -5.04 -4.62
CA ASN A 67 -13.79 -4.08 -4.48
C ASN A 67 -12.84 -4.48 -3.34
N GLY A 68 -13.39 -4.92 -2.21
CA GLY A 68 -12.63 -5.40 -1.06
C GLY A 68 -11.78 -6.62 -1.38
N LEU A 69 -12.30 -7.58 -2.16
CA LEU A 69 -11.55 -8.76 -2.59
C LEU A 69 -10.40 -8.37 -3.53
N VAL A 70 -10.65 -7.54 -4.54
CA VAL A 70 -9.62 -7.13 -5.51
C VAL A 70 -8.49 -6.36 -4.81
N ILE A 71 -8.85 -5.34 -4.03
CA ILE A 71 -7.87 -4.51 -3.30
C ILE A 71 -7.17 -5.35 -2.24
N GLY A 72 -7.90 -6.19 -1.51
CA GLY A 72 -7.37 -7.04 -0.45
C GLY A 72 -6.36 -8.05 -1.00
N PHE A 73 -6.67 -8.72 -2.10
CA PHE A 73 -5.77 -9.67 -2.73
C PHE A 73 -4.49 -9.00 -3.24
N GLY A 74 -4.62 -7.89 -3.97
CA GLY A 74 -3.46 -7.12 -4.44
C GLY A 74 -2.59 -6.62 -3.28
N SER A 75 -3.21 -6.13 -2.21
CA SER A 75 -2.51 -5.68 -1.01
C SER A 75 -1.77 -6.85 -0.34
N LEU A 76 -2.43 -8.00 -0.19
CA LEU A 76 -1.84 -9.18 0.44
C LEU A 76 -0.66 -9.71 -0.38
N SER A 77 -0.78 -9.80 -1.71
CA SER A 77 0.33 -10.16 -2.58
C SER A 77 1.52 -9.24 -2.37
N LYS A 78 1.30 -7.92 -2.29
CA LYS A 78 2.38 -6.97 -2.08
C LYS A 78 3.00 -7.05 -0.69
N ILE A 79 2.19 -7.31 0.34
CA ILE A 79 2.66 -7.54 1.71
C ILE A 79 3.56 -8.78 1.76
N ILE A 80 3.16 -9.87 1.10
CA ILE A 80 3.97 -11.10 1.03
C ILE A 80 5.30 -10.82 0.32
N GLU A 81 5.27 -10.12 -0.81
CA GLU A 81 6.47 -9.76 -1.57
C GLU A 81 7.47 -8.92 -0.76
N LEU A 82 6.99 -8.06 0.13
CA LEU A 82 7.80 -7.18 0.97
C LEU A 82 8.12 -7.76 2.35
N LYS A 83 7.63 -8.96 2.68
CA LYS A 83 7.77 -9.55 4.01
C LYS A 83 9.20 -9.97 4.33
N ASP A 84 9.98 -10.32 3.30
CA ASP A 84 11.35 -10.84 3.47
C ASP A 84 12.34 -9.79 4.01
N GLY A 85 11.98 -8.51 3.94
CA GLY A 85 12.72 -7.44 4.61
C GLY A 85 13.37 -6.45 3.66
N GLY A 86 14.39 -5.76 4.17
CA GLY A 86 15.07 -4.68 3.45
C GLY A 86 16.00 -5.17 2.33
N ASP A 87 16.52 -6.39 2.45
CA ASP A 87 17.32 -7.10 1.45
C ASP A 87 16.53 -7.31 0.16
N ARG A 88 15.29 -7.80 0.26
CA ARG A 88 14.42 -8.01 -0.90
C ARG A 88 14.09 -6.70 -1.59
N VAL A 89 13.82 -5.65 -0.81
CA VAL A 89 13.59 -4.30 -1.34
C VAL A 89 14.84 -3.76 -2.03
N ALA A 90 16.02 -3.99 -1.47
CA ALA A 90 17.28 -3.58 -2.07
C ALA A 90 17.51 -4.28 -3.42
N GLU A 91 17.33 -5.59 -3.50
CA GLU A 91 17.41 -6.35 -4.75
C GLU A 91 16.42 -5.85 -5.81
N MET A 92 15.17 -5.57 -5.42
CA MET A 92 14.13 -5.05 -6.33
C MET A 92 14.50 -3.67 -6.91
N LEU A 93 15.30 -2.88 -6.20
CA LEU A 93 15.83 -1.59 -6.66
C LEU A 93 17.16 -1.72 -7.42
N GLY A 94 17.63 -2.94 -7.69
CA GLY A 94 18.89 -3.22 -8.39
C GLY A 94 20.12 -3.25 -7.48
N GLY A 95 19.91 -3.33 -6.16
CA GLY A 95 20.97 -3.59 -5.19
C GLY A 95 21.58 -4.97 -5.39
N ARG A 96 22.85 -5.10 -5.02
CA ARG A 96 23.58 -6.37 -4.97
C ARG A 96 24.13 -6.59 -3.58
N LEU A 97 24.19 -7.85 -3.17
CA LEU A 97 24.86 -8.25 -1.93
C LEU A 97 26.35 -7.91 -2.02
N ILE A 98 26.89 -7.27 -0.98
CA ILE A 98 28.31 -7.00 -0.82
C ILE A 98 28.84 -8.00 0.21
N HIS A 99 29.82 -8.81 -0.17
CA HIS A 99 30.47 -9.74 0.74
C HIS A 99 31.47 -9.01 1.64
N ALA A 100 31.60 -9.47 2.89
CA ALA A 100 32.54 -8.90 3.86
C ALA A 100 34.01 -8.93 3.39
N GLU A 101 34.34 -9.88 2.50
CA GLU A 101 35.67 -10.05 1.92
C GLU A 101 35.95 -9.15 0.71
N THR A 102 35.11 -8.13 0.46
CA THR A 102 35.32 -7.20 -0.66
C THR A 102 36.70 -6.54 -0.62
N GLU A 103 37.35 -6.45 -1.78
CA GLU A 103 38.64 -5.78 -1.96
C GLU A 103 38.49 -4.28 -2.29
N GLY A 104 37.27 -3.85 -2.64
CA GLY A 104 36.99 -2.49 -3.05
C GLY A 104 37.01 -1.50 -1.88
N PRO A 105 37.82 -0.42 -1.92
CA PRO A 105 37.92 0.53 -0.80
C PRO A 105 36.58 1.23 -0.48
N LYS A 106 35.75 1.48 -1.50
CA LYS A 106 34.41 2.08 -1.32
C LYS A 106 33.40 1.12 -0.68
N GLU A 107 33.50 -0.18 -1.00
CA GLU A 107 32.61 -1.20 -0.42
C GLU A 107 32.95 -1.46 1.05
N ARG A 108 34.25 -1.49 1.38
CA ARG A 108 34.71 -1.52 2.77
C ARG A 108 34.25 -0.29 3.56
N GLN A 109 34.39 0.90 2.96
CA GLN A 109 33.91 2.13 3.60
C GLN A 109 32.41 2.07 3.89
N LEU A 110 31.61 1.58 2.94
CA LEU A 110 30.18 1.40 3.13
C LEU A 110 29.89 0.43 4.28
N MET A 111 30.54 -0.74 4.32
CA MET A 111 30.37 -1.69 5.41
C MET A 111 30.71 -1.07 6.77
N ASN A 112 31.84 -0.38 6.89
CA ASN A 112 32.26 0.23 8.16
C ASN A 112 31.23 1.26 8.65
N VAL A 113 30.65 2.06 7.74
CA VAL A 113 29.61 3.03 8.10
C VAL A 113 28.34 2.33 8.56
N VAL A 114 27.93 1.26 7.87
CA VAL A 114 26.74 0.47 8.26
C VAL A 114 26.95 -0.21 9.61
N GLU A 115 28.14 -0.76 9.86
CA GLU A 115 28.52 -1.38 11.13
C GLU A 115 28.46 -0.38 12.28
N GLU A 116 29.07 0.79 12.13
CA GLU A 116 29.00 1.87 13.13
C GLU A 116 27.56 2.34 13.38
N MET A 117 26.72 2.40 12.34
CA MET A 117 25.30 2.71 12.50
C MET A 117 24.51 1.59 13.22
N ALA A 118 24.84 0.32 12.97
CA ALA A 118 24.22 -0.83 13.63
C ALA A 118 24.59 -0.86 15.12
N ILE A 119 25.86 -0.65 15.45
CA ILE A 119 26.36 -0.52 16.82
C ILE A 119 25.67 0.65 17.54
N ALA A 120 25.65 1.84 16.92
CA ALA A 120 25.02 3.03 17.49
C ALA A 120 23.51 2.87 17.68
N SER A 121 22.84 2.09 16.83
CA SER A 121 21.40 1.86 16.87
C SER A 121 20.99 0.62 17.69
N GLY A 122 21.95 -0.19 18.14
CA GLY A 122 21.70 -1.43 18.89
C GLY A 122 20.96 -2.50 18.09
N VAL A 123 21.12 -2.52 16.76
CA VAL A 123 20.48 -3.49 15.86
C VAL A 123 21.54 -4.45 15.29
N PRO A 124 21.18 -5.70 14.96
CA PRO A 124 22.11 -6.61 14.28
C PRO A 124 22.54 -6.05 12.92
N MET A 125 23.77 -6.37 12.52
CA MET A 125 24.33 -5.95 11.24
C MET A 125 23.51 -6.57 10.09
N PRO A 126 22.94 -5.74 9.18
CA PRO A 126 22.05 -6.19 8.11
C PRO A 126 22.78 -6.78 6.91
#